data_AF-A0A4Y6ULI4-F1
#
_entry.id   AF-A0A4Y6ULI4-F1
#
_cell.length_a   1.000
_cell.length_b   1.000
_cell.length_c   1.000
_cell.angle_alpha   90.00
_cell.angle_beta   90.00
_cell.angle_gamma   90.00
#
_symmetry.space_group_name_H-M   'P 1'
#
loop_
_entity.id
_entity.type
_entity.pdbx_description
1 polymer ?
#
loop_
_entity_poly.entity_id
_entity_poly.type
_entity_poly.pdbx_seq_one_letter_code
_entity_poly.pdbx_strand_id
1 'polypeptide(L)'
;MSGILVNINKNLDLAVQRSILVLQMVSELHKVGHQRLRIMPAFSPSGAYWRLTIGPDSIFSKTHGALVEEASTYDAVHLSIGRNEEVKYFGWEDASTDNAYELAVKFLERFPELSRCGRGWDYEYSGWFQRLLGLAERGWLPYICADYQEIRNDFLYLHDGRFEKINTSLDEAPKLPNPPLYLLNRFVHEPQKREGSWLNIFKRR
;
A
#
# COMPACT_ATOMS: atom_id res chain seq x y z
N MET A 1 13.30 23.73 1.41
CA MET A 1 12.19 22.89 0.89
C MET A 1 10.96 22.90 1.83
N SER A 2 10.63 24.01 2.52
CA SER A 2 9.77 23.96 3.73
C SER A 2 8.48 24.80 3.72
N GLY A 3 8.17 25.58 2.67
CA GLY A 3 6.98 26.46 2.67
C GLY A 3 5.71 25.86 2.03
N ILE A 4 5.88 25.05 0.99
CA ILE A 4 4.75 24.58 0.16
C ILE A 4 4.03 23.39 0.81
N LEU A 5 4.76 22.43 1.35
CA LEU A 5 4.19 21.23 1.99
C LEU A 5 3.37 21.57 3.26
N VAL A 6 3.81 22.55 4.04
CA VAL A 6 3.11 23.01 5.25
C VAL A 6 1.76 23.66 4.92
N ASN A 7 1.64 24.29 3.75
CA ASN A 7 0.42 24.99 3.33
C ASN A 7 -0.62 24.03 2.72
N ILE A 8 -0.18 22.95 2.07
CA ILE A 8 -1.09 21.93 1.51
C ILE A 8 -1.85 21.20 2.62
N ASN A 9 -1.17 20.84 3.72
CA ASN A 9 -1.81 20.13 4.83
C ASN A 9 -2.98 20.92 5.45
N LYS A 10 -2.91 22.26 5.53
CA LYS A 10 -4.00 23.08 6.07
C LYS A 10 -5.28 23.06 5.22
N ASN A 11 -5.19 22.62 3.96
CA ASN A 11 -6.28 22.59 3.00
C ASN A 11 -6.83 21.17 2.74
N LEU A 12 -6.44 20.18 3.54
CA LEU A 12 -6.94 18.80 3.44
C LEU A 12 -7.83 18.45 4.62
N ASP A 13 -8.89 17.70 4.32
CA ASP A 13 -9.75 17.10 5.35
C ASP A 13 -8.96 16.18 6.27
N LEU A 14 -9.32 16.14 7.55
CA LEU A 14 -8.65 15.32 8.55
C LEU A 14 -8.62 13.85 8.11
N ALA A 15 -9.72 13.34 7.54
CA ALA A 15 -9.75 11.97 6.99
C ALA A 15 -8.70 11.76 5.89
N VAL A 16 -8.47 12.76 5.04
CA VAL A 16 -7.47 12.71 3.96
C VAL A 16 -6.06 12.73 4.55
N GLN A 17 -5.78 13.61 5.49
CA GLN A 17 -4.48 13.66 6.20
C GLN A 17 -4.16 12.33 6.89
N ARG A 18 -5.15 11.77 7.61
CA ARG A 18 -5.04 10.46 8.28
C ARG A 18 -4.81 9.32 7.29
N SER A 19 -5.45 9.37 6.12
CA SER A 19 -5.24 8.39 5.06
C SER A 19 -3.83 8.47 4.47
N ILE A 20 -3.34 9.69 4.23
CA ILE A 20 -1.96 9.94 3.77
C ILE A 20 -0.95 9.42 4.79
N LEU A 21 -1.19 9.63 6.09
CA LEU A 21 -0.30 9.18 7.16
C LEU A 21 -0.10 7.66 7.15
N VAL A 22 -1.14 6.89 6.82
CA VAL A 22 -1.04 5.43 6.69
C VAL A 22 -0.26 5.02 5.44
N LEU A 23 -0.39 5.77 4.34
CA LEU A 23 0.44 5.55 3.15
C LEU A 23 1.91 5.87 3.45
N GLN A 24 2.18 6.92 4.24
CA GLN A 24 3.53 7.24 4.71
C GLN A 24 4.08 6.14 5.62
N MET A 25 3.26 5.57 6.51
CA MET A 25 3.64 4.40 7.32
C MET A 25 4.08 3.23 6.43
N VAL A 26 3.34 2.90 5.36
CA VAL A 26 3.76 1.85 4.42
C VAL A 26 5.08 2.21 3.72
N SER A 27 5.32 3.48 3.40
CA SER A 27 6.60 3.96 2.88
C SER A 27 7.75 3.72 3.87
N GLU A 28 7.54 3.96 5.17
CA GLU A 28 8.54 3.65 6.20
C GLU A 28 8.83 2.13 6.27
N LEU A 29 7.81 1.28 6.19
CA LEU A 29 7.98 -0.17 6.12
C LEU A 29 8.83 -0.59 4.90
N HIS A 30 8.61 0.03 3.75
CA HIS A 30 9.38 -0.21 2.52
C HIS A 30 10.86 0.18 2.66
N LYS A 31 11.17 1.26 3.39
CA LYS A 31 12.57 1.68 3.66
C LYS A 31 13.34 0.65 4.48
N VAL A 32 12.66 -0.04 5.40
CA VAL A 32 13.27 -1.06 6.26
C VAL A 32 13.14 -2.50 5.72
N GLY A 33 12.85 -2.65 4.42
CA GLY A 33 12.94 -3.94 3.72
C GLY A 33 11.64 -4.74 3.61
N HIS A 34 10.48 -4.10 3.78
CA HIS A 34 9.16 -4.74 3.63
C HIS A 34 8.45 -4.32 2.33
N GLN A 35 9.18 -4.28 1.22
CA GLN A 35 8.66 -3.79 -0.07
C GLN A 35 7.68 -4.77 -0.74
N ARG A 36 7.56 -5.99 -0.21
CA ARG A 36 6.55 -6.97 -0.63
C ARG A 36 5.22 -6.80 0.11
N LEU A 37 5.09 -5.81 1.01
CA LEU A 37 3.79 -5.34 1.46
C LEU A 37 3.14 -4.48 0.37
N ARG A 38 1.92 -4.86 -0.01
CA ARG A 38 1.08 -4.23 -1.01
C ARG A 38 -0.13 -3.56 -0.36
N ILE A 39 -0.71 -2.61 -1.07
CA ILE A 39 -1.95 -1.93 -0.67
C ILE A 39 -3.06 -2.13 -1.69
N MET A 40 -4.29 -2.30 -1.18
CA MET A 40 -5.54 -2.22 -1.94
C MET A 40 -6.40 -1.10 -1.33
N PRO A 41 -6.32 0.13 -1.85
CA PRO A 41 -7.18 1.21 -1.42
C PRO A 41 -8.58 1.11 -2.05
N ALA A 42 -9.61 1.48 -1.29
CA ALA A 42 -11.01 1.43 -1.72
C ALA A 42 -11.83 2.52 -1.02
N PHE A 43 -13.04 2.79 -1.51
CA PHE A 43 -14.05 3.54 -0.76
C PHE A 43 -15.14 2.60 -0.25
N SER A 44 -15.77 2.97 0.87
CA SER A 44 -17.02 2.33 1.29
C SER A 44 -18.12 2.54 0.24
N PRO A 45 -19.17 1.70 0.23
CA PRO A 45 -20.32 1.86 -0.66
C PRO A 45 -20.90 3.29 -0.60
N SER A 46 -20.95 3.88 0.60
CA SER A 46 -21.42 5.23 0.82
C SER A 46 -20.47 6.35 0.35
N GLY A 47 -19.23 6.03 -0.01
CA GLY A 47 -18.15 6.99 -0.25
C GLY A 47 -17.66 7.73 1.00
N ALA A 48 -18.23 7.45 2.19
CA ALA A 48 -17.95 8.19 3.42
C ALA A 48 -16.64 7.76 4.11
N TYR A 49 -16.11 6.57 3.78
CA TYR A 49 -14.90 6.02 4.37
C TYR A 49 -13.90 5.65 3.29
N TRP A 50 -12.67 6.11 3.46
CA TRP A 50 -11.54 5.56 2.73
C TRP A 50 -11.04 4.31 3.45
N ARG A 51 -10.84 3.23 2.70
CA ARG A 51 -10.44 1.93 3.21
C ARG A 51 -9.10 1.54 2.63
N LEU A 52 -8.29 0.88 3.43
CA LEU A 52 -7.01 0.36 3.00
C LEU A 52 -6.86 -1.07 3.48
N THR A 53 -6.57 -1.97 2.55
CA THR A 53 -6.10 -3.31 2.86
C THR A 53 -4.60 -3.37 2.64
N ILE A 54 -3.86 -3.92 3.61
CA ILE A 54 -2.41 -4.13 3.53
C ILE A 54 -2.14 -5.62 3.66
N GLY A 55 -1.39 -6.19 2.72
CA GLY A 55 -1.13 -7.63 2.67
C GLY A 55 0.20 -7.95 1.96
N PRO A 56 0.69 -9.19 2.03
CA PRO A 56 1.86 -9.60 1.27
C PRO A 56 1.54 -9.70 -0.23
N ASP A 57 2.54 -9.53 -1.09
CA ASP A 57 2.42 -9.68 -2.55
C ASP A 57 1.73 -10.98 -3.00
N SER A 58 1.86 -12.06 -2.23
CA SER A 58 1.31 -13.37 -2.54
C SER A 58 -0.21 -13.44 -2.60
N ILE A 59 -0.92 -12.48 -1.99
CA ILE A 59 -2.40 -12.44 -1.98
C ILE A 59 -2.99 -11.42 -2.95
N PHE A 60 -2.12 -10.69 -3.65
CA PHE A 60 -2.53 -9.70 -4.64
C PHE A 60 -2.55 -10.33 -6.02
N SER A 61 -3.55 -9.94 -6.81
CA SER A 61 -3.72 -10.35 -8.20
C SER A 61 -2.43 -10.11 -8.98
N LYS A 62 -1.95 -11.16 -9.66
CA LYS A 62 -0.74 -11.07 -10.50
C LYS A 62 -0.95 -10.25 -11.78
N THR A 63 -2.20 -9.97 -12.13
CA THR A 63 -2.58 -9.22 -13.34
C THR A 63 -2.97 -7.78 -13.05
N HIS A 64 -3.21 -7.42 -11.79
CA HIS A 64 -3.55 -6.05 -11.37
C HIS A 64 -2.56 -5.46 -10.36
N GLY A 65 -2.01 -6.27 -9.45
CA GLY A 65 -1.01 -5.89 -8.44
C GLY A 65 -1.50 -4.98 -7.31
N ALA A 66 -2.72 -4.45 -7.40
CA ALA A 66 -3.36 -3.63 -6.36
C ALA A 66 -4.65 -4.27 -5.82
N LEU A 67 -5.19 -5.28 -6.49
CA LEU A 67 -6.42 -5.98 -6.09
C LEU A 67 -6.09 -7.23 -5.28
N VAL A 68 -6.71 -7.41 -4.11
CA VAL A 68 -6.64 -8.65 -3.32
C VAL A 68 -7.63 -9.66 -3.91
N GLU A 69 -7.22 -10.92 -4.02
CA GLU A 69 -8.11 -12.01 -4.41
C GLU A 69 -9.01 -12.39 -3.22
N GLU A 70 -10.33 -12.50 -3.43
CA GLU A 70 -11.35 -12.63 -2.38
C GLU A 70 -11.05 -13.73 -1.35
N ALA A 71 -10.53 -14.87 -1.80
CA ALA A 71 -10.15 -16.01 -0.96
C ALA A 71 -9.00 -15.71 0.03
N SER A 72 -8.27 -14.61 -0.15
CA SER A 72 -7.03 -14.30 0.57
C SER A 72 -7.14 -13.11 1.53
N THR A 73 -8.36 -12.63 1.79
CA THR A 73 -8.61 -11.47 2.66
C THR A 73 -8.18 -11.70 4.11
N TYR A 74 -8.16 -12.94 4.60
CA TYR A 74 -7.74 -13.29 5.97
C TYR A 74 -6.25 -13.07 6.24
N ASP A 75 -5.41 -13.02 5.21
CA ASP A 75 -3.95 -12.82 5.30
C ASP A 75 -3.57 -11.33 5.21
N ALA A 76 -4.55 -10.44 5.32
CA ALA A 76 -4.38 -9.00 5.24
C ALA A 76 -4.88 -8.29 6.50
N VAL A 77 -4.46 -7.05 6.67
CA VAL A 77 -5.05 -6.14 7.66
C VAL A 77 -5.86 -5.07 6.95
N HIS A 78 -6.98 -4.70 7.55
CA HIS A 78 -7.91 -3.73 6.99
C HIS A 78 -8.02 -2.50 7.91
N LEU A 79 -8.11 -1.34 7.27
CA LEU A 79 -8.31 -0.05 7.91
C LEU A 79 -9.48 0.66 7.23
N SER A 80 -10.27 1.39 8.01
CA SER A 80 -11.34 2.27 7.53
C SER A 80 -11.20 3.62 8.22
N ILE A 81 -11.15 4.71 7.45
CA ILE A 81 -11.00 6.08 7.95
C ILE A 81 -12.20 6.90 7.48
N GLY A 82 -12.97 7.42 8.43
CA GLY A 82 -14.09 8.34 8.20
C GLY A 82 -13.78 9.78 8.62
N ARG A 83 -14.65 10.72 8.21
CA ARG A 83 -14.51 12.16 8.50
C ARG A 83 -14.70 12.53 9.97
N ASN A 84 -15.66 11.90 10.64
CA ASN A 84 -16.15 12.34 11.95
C ASN A 84 -15.81 11.38 13.10
N GLU A 85 -14.87 10.46 12.87
CA GLU A 85 -14.50 9.45 13.87
C GLU A 85 -13.12 9.75 14.48
N GLU A 86 -12.97 9.40 15.76
CA GLU A 86 -11.66 9.26 16.36
C GLU A 86 -10.91 8.14 15.63
N VAL A 87 -9.73 8.45 15.08
CA VAL A 87 -9.00 7.44 14.32
C VAL A 87 -8.31 6.48 15.26
N LYS A 88 -8.77 5.23 15.22
CA LYS A 88 -8.13 4.07 15.81
C LYS A 88 -7.46 3.26 14.68
N TYR A 89 -6.21 3.58 14.35
CA TYR A 89 -5.47 2.86 13.30
C TYR A 89 -5.45 1.36 13.61
N PHE A 90 -6.05 0.54 12.76
CA PHE A 90 -6.16 -0.91 12.96
C PHE A 90 -6.81 -1.31 14.32
N GLY A 91 -7.66 -0.44 14.88
CA GLY A 91 -8.25 -0.62 16.20
C GLY A 91 -7.33 -0.27 17.38
N TRP A 92 -6.14 0.30 17.12
CA TRP A 92 -5.20 0.72 18.16
C TRP A 92 -5.68 2.00 18.85
N GLU A 93 -5.84 1.94 20.16
CA GLU A 93 -6.33 3.07 20.97
C GLU A 93 -5.22 4.07 21.31
N ASP A 94 -3.96 3.66 21.19
CA ASP A 94 -2.77 4.41 21.59
C ASP A 94 -2.03 5.06 20.42
N ALA A 95 -2.63 5.11 19.22
CA ALA A 95 -1.94 5.49 17.99
C ALA A 95 -2.48 6.77 17.33
N SER A 96 -3.46 7.45 17.94
CA SER A 96 -4.15 8.60 17.33
C SER A 96 -3.25 9.81 17.05
N THR A 97 -2.13 9.93 17.77
CA THR A 97 -1.14 11.01 17.65
C THR A 97 0.19 10.59 17.04
N ASP A 98 0.32 9.31 16.69
CA ASP A 98 1.57 8.77 16.14
C ASP A 98 1.88 9.38 14.77
N ASN A 99 3.17 9.57 14.50
CA ASN A 99 3.65 9.85 13.15
C ASN A 99 3.82 8.56 12.33
N ALA A 100 4.13 8.69 11.02
CA ALA A 100 4.27 7.55 10.11
C ALA A 100 5.32 6.52 10.56
N TYR A 101 6.43 6.96 11.16
CA TYR A 101 7.48 6.07 11.65
C TYR A 101 7.02 5.30 12.89
N GLU A 102 6.38 5.96 13.85
CA GLU A 102 5.84 5.33 15.05
C GLU A 102 4.76 4.30 14.71
N LEU A 103 3.88 4.63 13.75
CA LEU A 103 2.90 3.67 13.22
C LEU A 103 3.59 2.46 12.57
N ALA A 104 4.69 2.66 11.85
CA ALA A 104 5.41 1.57 11.19
C ALA A 104 6.09 0.65 12.21
N VAL A 105 6.66 1.21 13.28
CA VAL A 105 7.20 0.42 14.40
C VAL A 105 6.09 -0.43 15.03
N LYS A 106 4.94 0.18 15.36
CA LYS A 106 3.79 -0.56 15.93
C LYS A 106 3.26 -1.63 14.96
N PHE A 107 3.27 -1.36 13.65
CA PHE A 107 2.88 -2.34 12.65
C PHE A 107 3.77 -3.58 12.67
N LEU A 108 5.09 -3.39 12.74
CA LEU A 108 6.05 -4.50 12.82
C LEU A 108 5.89 -5.30 14.11
N GLU A 109 5.62 -4.63 15.23
CA GLU A 109 5.41 -5.27 16.54
C GLU A 109 4.09 -6.04 16.62
N ARG A 110 3.01 -5.46 16.09
CA ARG A 110 1.63 -5.97 16.28
C ARG A 110 1.18 -6.91 15.17
N PHE A 111 1.82 -6.85 13.99
CA PHE A 111 1.57 -7.76 12.88
C PHE A 111 2.86 -8.48 12.43
N PRO A 112 3.50 -9.28 13.31
CA PRO A 112 4.80 -9.89 13.03
C PRO A 112 4.77 -10.89 11.87
N GLU A 113 3.72 -11.70 11.75
CA GLU A 113 3.60 -12.68 10.66
C GLU A 113 3.39 -11.99 9.31
N LEU A 114 2.53 -10.96 9.27
CA LEU A 114 2.32 -10.17 8.07
C LEU A 114 3.62 -9.47 7.64
N SER A 115 4.34 -8.88 8.59
CA SER A 115 5.64 -8.25 8.36
C SER A 115 6.65 -9.26 7.82
N ARG A 116 6.72 -10.47 8.40
CA ARG A 116 7.57 -11.54 7.91
C ARG A 116 7.25 -11.91 6.45
N CYS A 117 5.98 -12.05 6.10
CA CYS A 117 5.54 -12.36 4.73
C CYS A 117 5.82 -11.21 3.75
N GLY A 118 5.71 -9.97 4.21
CA GLY A 118 6.00 -8.76 3.45
C GLY A 118 7.49 -8.42 3.29
N ARG A 119 8.40 -9.18 3.92
CA ARG A 119 9.84 -8.95 3.85
C ARG A 119 10.40 -9.29 2.47
N GLY A 120 11.26 -8.41 1.96
CA GLY A 120 11.96 -8.54 0.69
C GLY A 120 12.00 -7.22 -0.08
N TRP A 121 12.94 -7.15 -1.02
CA TRP A 121 13.09 -6.02 -1.92
C TRP A 121 12.18 -6.18 -3.12
N ASP A 122 11.55 -5.07 -3.51
CA ASP A 122 10.71 -4.94 -4.69
C ASP A 122 10.78 -3.47 -5.13
N TYR A 123 11.81 -3.16 -5.91
CA TYR A 123 12.10 -1.80 -6.33
C TYR A 123 11.07 -1.25 -7.33
N GLU A 124 10.48 -2.12 -8.14
CA GLU A 124 9.44 -1.73 -9.09
C GLU A 124 8.18 -1.28 -8.34
N TYR A 125 7.71 -2.10 -7.40
CA TYR A 125 6.55 -1.73 -6.60
C TYR A 125 6.83 -0.55 -5.68
N SER A 126 7.96 -0.53 -4.97
CA SER A 126 8.27 0.58 -4.07
C SER A 126 8.45 1.90 -4.83
N GLY A 127 9.06 1.88 -6.03
CA GLY A 127 9.15 3.04 -6.90
C GLY A 127 7.78 3.54 -7.38
N TRP A 128 6.90 2.63 -7.79
CA TRP A 128 5.50 2.94 -8.09
C TRP A 128 4.77 3.51 -6.87
N PHE A 129 4.99 2.93 -5.69
CA PHE A 129 4.37 3.36 -4.44
C PHE A 129 4.79 4.77 -4.05
N GLN A 130 6.06 5.15 -4.25
CA GLN A 130 6.50 6.53 -4.03
C GLN A 130 5.76 7.52 -4.95
N ARG A 131 5.46 7.13 -6.19
CA ARG A 131 4.64 7.97 -7.09
C ARG A 131 3.21 8.11 -6.57
N LEU A 132 2.60 7.02 -6.13
CA LEU A 132 1.28 7.03 -5.48
C LEU A 132 1.27 7.95 -4.26
N LEU A 133 2.26 7.81 -3.37
CA LEU A 133 2.39 8.62 -2.16
C LEU A 133 2.51 10.11 -2.49
N GLY A 134 3.36 10.48 -3.45
CA GLY A 134 3.52 11.87 -3.86
C GLY A 134 2.25 12.49 -4.49
N LEU A 135 1.34 11.69 -5.03
CA LEU A 135 0.01 12.14 -5.46
C LEU A 135 -0.93 12.31 -4.26
N ALA A 136 -0.94 11.34 -3.34
CA ALA A 136 -1.73 11.39 -2.12
C ALA A 136 -1.37 12.62 -1.26
N GLU A 137 -0.08 12.93 -1.10
CA GLU A 137 0.41 14.12 -0.38
C GLU A 137 -0.02 15.44 -1.02
N ARG A 138 -0.47 15.43 -2.28
CA ARG A 138 -1.06 16.58 -2.98
C ARG A 138 -2.58 16.61 -2.88
N GLY A 139 -3.19 15.67 -2.14
CA GLY A 139 -4.63 15.54 -1.94
C GLY A 139 -5.34 14.55 -2.87
N TRP A 140 -4.60 13.80 -3.71
CA TRP A 140 -5.20 12.81 -4.61
C TRP A 140 -5.18 11.40 -4.00
N LEU A 141 -6.26 11.01 -3.32
CA LEU A 141 -6.34 9.71 -2.65
C LEU A 141 -6.61 8.57 -3.65
N PRO A 142 -5.78 7.52 -3.68
CA PRO A 142 -6.00 6.40 -4.58
C PRO A 142 -7.18 5.53 -4.12
N TYR A 143 -7.85 4.90 -5.08
CA TYR A 143 -8.79 3.82 -4.84
C TYR A 143 -8.94 2.92 -6.09
N ILE A 144 -9.22 1.64 -5.88
CA ILE A 144 -9.41 0.64 -6.96
C ILE A 144 -10.89 0.42 -7.22
N CYS A 145 -11.67 0.27 -6.14
CA CYS A 145 -13.09 0.03 -6.21
C CYS A 145 -13.85 1.02 -5.32
N ALA A 146 -14.98 1.43 -5.85
CA ALA A 146 -16.13 1.91 -5.13
C ALA A 146 -17.31 1.10 -5.69
N ASP A 147 -18.35 0.82 -4.90
CA ASP A 147 -19.46 -0.05 -5.30
C ASP A 147 -20.19 0.37 -6.60
N TYR A 148 -19.95 1.60 -7.07
CA TYR A 148 -20.53 2.17 -8.29
C TYR A 148 -19.56 2.22 -9.48
N GLN A 149 -18.37 1.63 -9.38
CA GLN A 149 -17.29 1.84 -10.35
C GLN A 149 -16.61 0.53 -10.77
N GLU A 150 -16.45 0.34 -12.08
CA GLU A 150 -15.75 -0.81 -12.64
C GLU A 150 -14.26 -0.79 -12.27
N ILE A 151 -13.72 -1.96 -11.93
CA ILE A 151 -12.28 -2.13 -11.69
C ILE A 151 -11.56 -2.00 -13.03
N ARG A 152 -10.53 -1.14 -13.06
CA ARG A 152 -9.75 -0.87 -14.27
C ARG A 152 -8.41 -1.56 -14.28
N ASN A 153 -8.08 -2.18 -15.41
CA ASN A 153 -6.83 -2.91 -15.58
C ASN A 153 -5.65 -2.02 -16.04
N ASP A 154 -5.89 -0.75 -16.35
CA ASP A 154 -4.88 0.18 -16.86
C ASP A 154 -4.46 1.26 -15.85
N PHE A 155 -5.31 1.67 -14.91
CA PHE A 155 -4.98 2.69 -13.90
C PHE A 155 -5.80 2.59 -12.61
N LEU A 156 -5.28 3.20 -11.55
CA LEU A 156 -5.99 3.48 -10.30
C LEU A 156 -6.74 4.81 -10.37
N TYR A 157 -7.96 4.81 -9.84
CA TYR A 157 -8.70 6.04 -9.66
C TYR A 157 -8.11 6.88 -8.53
N LEU A 158 -8.24 8.20 -8.66
CA LEU A 158 -7.81 9.18 -7.66
C LEU A 158 -8.98 10.08 -7.28
N HIS A 159 -9.29 10.13 -5.99
CA HIS A 159 -10.28 11.03 -5.42
C HIS A 159 -9.62 12.35 -5.00
N ASP A 160 -10.24 13.47 -5.34
CA ASP A 160 -9.79 14.80 -4.92
C ASP A 160 -10.25 15.10 -3.48
N GLY A 161 -9.32 15.02 -2.54
CA GLY A 161 -9.53 15.27 -1.11
C GLY A 161 -9.26 16.71 -0.65
N ARG A 162 -9.09 17.68 -1.57
CA ARG A 162 -8.75 19.08 -1.25
C ARG A 162 -10.01 19.90 -0.90
N PHE A 163 -9.95 20.74 0.14
CA PHE A 163 -11.09 21.55 0.64
C PHE A 163 -11.48 22.68 -0.32
N GLU A 164 -10.50 23.50 -0.72
CA GLU A 164 -10.70 24.43 -1.81
C GLU A 164 -10.45 23.64 -3.08
N LYS A 165 -11.48 23.51 -3.93
CA LYS A 165 -11.21 23.36 -5.36
C LYS A 165 -10.40 24.59 -5.72
N ILE A 166 -9.06 24.47 -5.72
CA ILE A 166 -8.22 25.46 -6.38
C ILE A 166 -8.89 25.60 -7.75
N ASN A 167 -9.42 26.80 -8.00
CA ASN A 167 -10.39 27.07 -9.05
C ASN A 167 -9.65 27.08 -10.40
N THR A 168 -9.09 25.95 -10.76
CA THR A 168 -8.50 25.64 -12.06
C THR A 168 -9.44 24.61 -12.64
N SER A 169 -10.34 25.07 -13.49
CA SER A 169 -11.26 24.27 -14.31
C SER A 169 -10.53 23.34 -15.31
N LEU A 170 -9.30 22.89 -15.00
CA LEU A 170 -8.35 22.25 -15.89
C LEU A 170 -7.47 21.16 -15.25
N ASP A 171 -7.56 20.89 -13.93
CA ASP A 171 -6.79 19.78 -13.34
C ASP A 171 -7.59 18.47 -13.47
N GLU A 172 -7.51 17.82 -14.63
CA GLU A 172 -7.90 16.41 -14.75
C GLU A 172 -7.17 15.57 -13.68
N ALA A 173 -7.89 14.65 -13.04
CA ALA A 173 -7.28 13.74 -12.07
C ALA A 173 -6.08 13.02 -12.73
N PRO A 174 -4.89 13.04 -12.10
CA PRO A 174 -3.74 12.40 -12.70
C PRO A 174 -4.00 10.90 -12.88
N LYS A 175 -3.54 10.34 -13.99
CA LYS A 175 -3.64 8.89 -14.21
C LYS A 175 -2.44 8.21 -13.55
N LEU A 176 -2.69 7.39 -12.55
CA LEU A 176 -1.69 6.53 -11.94
C LEU A 176 -1.84 5.12 -12.56
N PRO A 177 -0.89 4.63 -13.38
CA PRO A 177 -0.99 3.28 -13.91
C PRO A 177 -1.07 2.26 -12.77
N ASN A 178 -1.63 1.09 -13.06
CA ASN A 178 -1.60 -0.02 -12.10
C ASN A 178 -0.16 -0.37 -11.69
N PRO A 179 0.05 -0.88 -10.46
CA PRO A 179 1.38 -1.27 -10.01
C PRO A 179 1.99 -2.31 -10.96
N PRO A 180 3.33 -2.32 -11.09
CA PRO A 180 4.02 -3.25 -11.96
C PRO A 180 3.66 -4.69 -11.59
N LEU A 181 3.38 -5.47 -12.64
CA LEU A 181 3.04 -6.88 -12.47
C LEU A 181 4.30 -7.65 -12.08
N TYR A 182 4.15 -8.55 -11.13
CA TYR A 182 5.24 -9.36 -10.58
C TYR A 182 5.81 -10.41 -11.58
N LEU A 183 5.45 -10.33 -12.86
CA LEU A 183 5.62 -11.43 -13.83
C LEU A 183 6.98 -11.47 -14.54
N LEU A 184 7.86 -10.46 -14.42
CA LEU A 184 9.03 -10.38 -15.30
C LEU A 184 10.38 -10.87 -14.74
N ASN A 185 10.58 -10.97 -13.42
CA ASN A 185 11.94 -11.16 -12.88
C ASN A 185 12.22 -12.44 -12.07
N ARG A 186 11.25 -13.34 -11.83
CA ARG A 186 11.53 -14.60 -11.09
C ARG A 186 12.12 -15.74 -11.93
N PHE A 187 12.21 -15.62 -13.26
CA PHE A 187 12.87 -16.64 -14.09
C PHE A 187 14.40 -16.46 -14.20
N VAL A 188 15.00 -15.44 -13.57
CA VAL A 188 16.45 -15.16 -13.70
C VAL A 188 17.27 -15.67 -12.50
N HIS A 189 16.63 -16.01 -11.38
CA HIS A 189 17.31 -16.58 -10.22
C HIS A 189 16.65 -17.88 -9.76
N GLU A 190 16.71 -18.89 -10.62
CA GLU A 190 16.72 -20.26 -10.16
C GLU A 190 18.06 -20.46 -9.40
N PRO A 191 18.06 -20.88 -8.12
CA PRO A 191 19.31 -21.21 -7.46
C PRO A 191 19.94 -22.36 -8.25
N GLN A 192 21.15 -22.14 -8.76
CA GLN A 192 21.95 -23.20 -9.40
C GLN A 192 21.85 -24.46 -8.54
N LYS A 193 21.31 -25.53 -9.13
CA LYS A 193 21.39 -26.87 -8.55
C LYS A 193 22.83 -27.06 -8.10
N ARG A 194 23.04 -27.21 -6.79
CA ARG A 194 24.31 -27.69 -6.26
C ARG A 194 24.53 -29.07 -6.85
N GLU A 195 25.40 -29.17 -7.84
CA GLU A 195 26.05 -30.43 -8.20
C GLU A 195 26.86 -30.88 -6.99
N GLY A 196 26.21 -31.69 -6.15
CA GLY A 196 26.79 -32.34 -4.98
C GLY A 196 26.67 -33.84 -5.16
N SER A 197 27.69 -34.41 -5.81
CA SER A 197 28.22 -35.77 -5.67
C SER A 197 27.46 -36.71 -4.71
N TRP A 198 26.66 -37.63 -5.26
CA TRP A 198 26.21 -38.86 -4.60
C TRP A 198 26.97 -40.10 -5.09
N LEU A 199 28.27 -39.95 -5.40
CA LEU A 199 29.17 -41.09 -5.48
C LEU A 199 29.78 -41.34 -4.09
N ASN A 200 29.57 -42.56 -3.60
CA ASN A 200 30.05 -43.17 -2.36
C ASN A 200 29.14 -42.96 -1.14
N ILE A 201 28.24 -43.90 -0.91
CA ILE A 201 28.19 -44.76 0.29
C ILE A 201 27.23 -45.90 -0.06
N PHE A 202 27.80 -47.07 -0.39
CA PHE A 202 27.31 -48.42 -0.09
C PHE A 202 28.26 -49.43 -0.75
N LYS A 203 29.44 -49.60 -0.14
CA LYS A 203 30.23 -50.84 -0.21
C LYS A 203 30.56 -51.25 1.22
N ARG A 204 30.40 -52.55 1.50
CA ARG A 204 30.56 -53.29 2.79
C ARG A 204 29.26 -53.26 3.61
N ARG A 205 28.58 -54.37 3.86
CA ARG A 205 28.99 -55.77 4.05
C ARG A 205 28.09 -56.75 3.31
#